data_AF-A0A366S7W3-F1
#
_entry.id   AF-A0A366S7W3-F1
#
_cell.length_a   1.000
_cell.length_b   1.000
_cell.length_c   1.000
_cell.angle_alpha   90.00
_cell.angle_beta   90.00
_cell.angle_gamma   90.00
#
_symmetry.space_group_name_H-M   'P 1'
#
loop_
_entity.id
_entity.type
_entity.pdbx_description
1 polymer ?
#
loop_
_entity_poly.entity_id
_entity_poly.type
_entity_poly.pdbx_seq_one_letter_code
_entity_poly.pdbx_strand_id
1 'polypeptide(L)'
;MTDTEEDKADGPRWLVNIEKSIEEDVDEYSSKSPYYQIVRDMLLAPKDSETAIPDAVNRFYDLYISTADNERREPPDYMAGFKLNSMASIVFETVRDVFYTTFEHDRLAEFLIGIKEGAAAEYDFESPQFVYHSWGLEAIVEESWNASRVDGKTHHLADESEEIWSEGWLNISGLISKLYRGGLLDTDGALWVSTDLQNALETKEDENVSSDAGRQAQVLAAINHILIAGEVFAKDVKAASVEENADLNAEKWKFWADRMKEVADTVDESARWNLKERAEEGHDELVELLLE
;
A
#
# COMPACT_ATOMS: atom_id res chain seq x y z
N MET A 1 -28.86 -33.32 4.04
CA MET A 1 -28.53 -32.31 3.01
C MET A 1 -29.11 -31.02 3.54
N THR A 2 -28.31 -30.31 4.32
CA THR A 2 -28.57 -28.93 4.72
C THR A 2 -27.77 -28.12 3.73
N ASP A 3 -28.47 -27.61 2.72
CA ASP A 3 -27.95 -26.57 1.85
C ASP A 3 -27.66 -25.36 2.74
N THR A 4 -26.38 -25.10 2.98
CA THR A 4 -25.92 -23.81 3.47
C THR A 4 -26.09 -22.86 2.30
N GLU A 5 -27.14 -22.03 2.34
CA GLU A 5 -27.20 -20.82 1.53
C GLU A 5 -25.96 -19.99 1.90
N GLU A 6 -24.96 -19.97 1.02
CA GLU A 6 -23.96 -18.91 1.02
C GLU A 6 -24.74 -17.60 0.82
N ASP A 7 -24.89 -16.83 1.90
CA ASP A 7 -25.33 -15.45 1.83
C ASP A 7 -24.40 -14.74 0.84
N LYS A 8 -24.90 -14.51 -0.37
CA LYS A 8 -24.26 -13.59 -1.31
C LYS A 8 -24.36 -12.21 -0.71
N ALA A 9 -23.29 -11.77 -0.05
CA ALA A 9 -23.18 -10.41 0.41
C ALA A 9 -23.40 -9.46 -0.78
N ASP A 10 -24.36 -8.54 -0.65
CA ASP A 10 -24.74 -7.58 -1.70
C ASP A 10 -23.67 -6.46 -1.79
N GLY A 11 -22.55 -6.70 -2.48
CA GLY A 11 -21.57 -5.64 -2.75
C GLY A 11 -20.12 -6.11 -3.00
N PRO A 12 -19.20 -5.18 -3.31
CA PRO A 12 -17.76 -5.49 -3.35
C PRO A 12 -17.24 -5.87 -1.96
N ARG A 13 -16.25 -6.77 -1.90
CA ARG A 13 -15.71 -7.35 -0.65
C ARG A 13 -15.29 -6.30 0.38
N TRP A 14 -14.62 -5.24 -0.08
CA TRP A 14 -14.19 -4.14 0.79
C TRP A 14 -15.37 -3.45 1.48
N LEU A 15 -16.52 -3.29 0.80
CA LEU A 15 -17.69 -2.62 1.36
C LEU A 15 -18.33 -3.49 2.44
N VAL A 16 -18.48 -4.78 2.17
CA VAL A 16 -19.01 -5.76 3.13
C VAL A 16 -18.15 -5.78 4.40
N ASN A 17 -16.83 -5.78 4.24
CA ASN A 17 -15.89 -5.78 5.36
C ASN A 17 -15.97 -4.47 6.17
N ILE A 18 -16.04 -3.31 5.51
CA ILE A 18 -16.19 -2.03 6.22
C ILE A 18 -17.54 -1.97 6.96
N GLU A 19 -18.64 -2.37 6.33
CA GLU A 19 -19.97 -2.36 6.97
C GLU A 19 -20.02 -3.28 8.17
N LYS A 20 -19.45 -4.48 8.06
CA LYS A 20 -19.30 -5.40 9.20
C LYS A 20 -18.47 -4.79 10.32
N SER A 21 -17.32 -4.18 10.01
CA SER A 21 -16.49 -3.52 11.03
C SER A 21 -17.22 -2.37 11.73
N ILE A 22 -18.07 -1.62 11.02
CA ILE A 22 -18.91 -0.57 11.62
C ILE A 22 -19.97 -1.19 12.55
N GLU A 23 -20.60 -2.30 12.16
CA GLU A 23 -21.62 -2.97 12.97
C GLU A 23 -21.06 -3.63 14.24
N GLU A 24 -19.87 -4.21 14.16
CA GLU A 24 -19.21 -4.91 15.28
C GLU A 24 -18.64 -3.93 16.33
N ASP A 25 -18.36 -2.69 15.94
CA ASP A 25 -17.65 -1.69 16.75
C ASP A 25 -18.59 -0.70 17.50
N VAL A 26 -19.91 -0.94 17.47
CA VAL A 26 -20.95 -0.07 18.04
C VAL A 26 -20.90 0.05 19.59
N ASP A 27 -20.24 -0.88 20.29
CA ASP A 27 -20.27 -1.00 21.76
C ASP A 27 -18.96 -0.62 22.48
N GLU A 28 -17.97 -0.03 21.80
CA GLU A 28 -16.67 0.29 22.40
C GLU A 28 -16.51 1.79 22.77
N TYR A 29 -15.97 2.05 23.98
CA TYR A 29 -15.60 3.40 24.45
C TYR A 29 -14.59 4.12 23.53
N SER A 30 -13.96 3.39 22.61
CA SER A 30 -12.99 3.86 21.61
C SER A 30 -13.33 3.39 20.21
N SER A 31 -14.60 3.51 19.82
CA SER A 31 -15.10 3.09 18.51
C SER A 31 -14.29 3.67 17.34
N LYS A 32 -13.85 2.79 16.43
CA LYS A 32 -13.19 3.11 15.16
C LYS A 32 -14.19 3.38 14.02
N SER A 33 -15.49 3.18 14.24
CA SER A 33 -16.56 3.33 13.26
C SER A 33 -16.53 4.66 12.49
N PRO A 34 -16.24 5.82 13.12
CA PRO A 34 -16.13 7.08 12.36
C PRO A 34 -15.03 7.06 11.29
N TYR A 35 -13.92 6.35 11.53
CA TYR A 35 -12.84 6.23 10.55
C TYR A 35 -13.25 5.33 9.37
N TYR A 36 -13.89 4.20 9.67
CA TYR A 36 -14.46 3.32 8.64
C TYR A 36 -15.48 4.04 7.76
N GLN A 37 -16.33 4.88 8.36
CA GLN A 37 -17.30 5.69 7.62
C GLN A 37 -16.63 6.70 6.69
N ILE A 38 -15.51 7.32 7.08
CA ILE A 38 -14.74 8.22 6.21
C ILE A 38 -14.29 7.48 4.95
N VAL A 39 -13.64 6.32 5.12
CA VAL A 39 -13.15 5.50 4.00
C VAL A 39 -14.30 5.01 3.12
N ARG A 40 -15.37 4.49 3.72
CA ARG A 40 -16.56 4.02 2.98
C ARG A 40 -17.16 5.12 2.12
N ASP A 41 -17.47 6.27 2.73
CA ASP A 41 -18.19 7.34 2.04
C ASP A 41 -17.32 7.94 0.92
N MET A 42 -15.99 8.00 1.12
CA MET A 42 -15.03 8.41 0.09
C MET A 42 -15.02 7.45 -1.11
N LEU A 43 -15.02 6.14 -0.85
CA LEU A 43 -15.01 5.13 -1.91
C LEU A 43 -16.36 5.03 -2.64
N LEU A 44 -17.48 5.24 -1.94
CA LEU A 44 -18.82 5.26 -2.53
C LEU A 44 -19.12 6.52 -3.35
N ALA A 45 -18.33 7.60 -3.20
CA ALA A 45 -18.54 8.82 -3.95
C ALA A 45 -18.40 8.59 -5.48
N PRO A 46 -19.14 9.34 -6.33
CA PRO A 46 -19.03 9.20 -7.79
C PRO A 46 -17.60 9.32 -8.29
N LYS A 47 -17.20 8.54 -9.30
CA LYS A 47 -15.81 8.49 -9.81
C LYS A 47 -15.23 9.87 -10.17
N ASP A 48 -16.07 10.76 -10.70
CA ASP A 48 -15.76 12.13 -11.12
C ASP A 48 -15.89 13.17 -9.99
N SER A 49 -16.09 12.74 -8.74
CA SER A 49 -16.16 13.65 -7.60
C SER A 49 -14.79 14.27 -7.29
N GLU A 50 -14.68 15.58 -7.49
CA GLU A 50 -13.51 16.38 -7.13
C GLU A 50 -13.41 16.63 -5.62
N THR A 51 -14.48 16.39 -4.84
CA THR A 51 -14.50 16.68 -3.40
C THR A 51 -14.38 15.45 -2.52
N ALA A 52 -14.46 14.23 -3.06
CA ALA A 52 -14.46 13.00 -2.27
C ALA A 52 -13.24 12.88 -1.33
N ILE A 53 -12.04 13.14 -1.85
CA ILE A 53 -10.81 13.11 -1.06
C ILE A 53 -10.70 14.33 -0.13
N PRO A 54 -10.85 15.59 -0.59
CA PRO A 54 -10.85 16.75 0.31
C PRO A 54 -11.84 16.65 1.47
N ASP A 55 -13.06 16.18 1.21
CA ASP A 55 -14.09 16.01 2.23
C ASP A 55 -13.70 14.91 3.23
N ALA A 56 -13.12 13.81 2.77
CA ALA A 56 -12.61 12.74 3.64
C ALA A 56 -11.45 13.22 4.53
N VAL A 57 -10.50 13.97 3.95
CA VAL A 57 -9.37 14.56 4.69
C VAL A 57 -9.88 15.52 5.77
N ASN A 58 -10.80 16.41 5.40
CA ASN A 58 -11.41 17.34 6.37
C ASN A 58 -12.16 16.60 7.48
N ARG A 59 -12.90 15.54 7.16
CA ARG A 59 -13.58 14.73 8.18
C ARG A 59 -12.60 14.03 9.13
N PHE A 60 -11.44 13.58 8.63
CA PHE A 60 -10.39 13.04 9.50
C PHE A 60 -9.84 14.11 10.44
N TYR A 61 -9.58 15.33 9.95
CA TYR A 61 -9.16 16.44 10.80
C TYR A 61 -10.23 16.86 11.79
N ASP A 62 -11.49 16.99 11.37
CA ASP A 62 -12.61 17.32 12.25
C ASP A 62 -12.75 16.29 13.38
N LEU A 63 -12.60 15.00 13.05
CA LEU A 63 -12.62 13.93 14.04
C LEU A 63 -11.45 14.07 15.03
N TYR A 64 -10.24 14.33 14.53
CA TYR A 64 -9.08 14.63 15.39
C TYR A 64 -9.32 15.85 16.27
N ILE A 65 -9.89 16.94 15.76
CA ILE A 65 -10.12 18.16 16.54
C ILE A 65 -11.21 17.93 17.60
N SER A 66 -12.27 17.21 17.25
CA SER A 66 -13.43 16.99 18.13
C SER A 66 -13.09 16.24 19.43
N THR A 67 -12.02 15.44 19.43
CA THR A 67 -11.58 14.70 20.62
C THR A 67 -10.54 15.44 21.46
N ALA A 68 -10.11 16.64 21.04
CA ALA A 68 -9.01 17.38 21.69
C ALA A 68 -9.26 17.71 23.16
N ASP A 69 -10.49 18.07 23.51
CA ASP A 69 -10.85 18.45 24.88
C ASP A 69 -11.03 17.24 25.81
N ASN A 70 -11.25 16.05 25.25
CA ASN A 70 -11.60 14.84 25.99
C ASN A 70 -10.43 13.85 26.13
N GLU A 71 -9.39 14.01 25.31
CA GLU A 71 -8.21 13.16 25.29
C GLU A 71 -7.01 13.84 25.94
N ARG A 72 -6.23 13.08 26.71
CA ARG A 72 -4.97 13.58 27.24
C ARG A 72 -3.93 13.60 26.11
N ARG A 73 -3.71 14.77 25.52
CA ARG A 73 -2.71 15.01 24.48
C ARG A 73 -1.42 15.52 25.09
N GLU A 74 -0.34 14.78 24.87
CA GLU A 74 0.98 15.15 25.35
C GLU A 74 1.93 15.37 24.16
N PRO A 75 2.90 16.30 24.28
CA PRO A 75 3.98 16.39 23.32
C PRO A 75 4.80 15.08 23.28
N PRO A 76 5.48 14.79 22.14
CA PRO A 76 5.62 15.68 20.99
C PRO A 76 4.49 15.58 19.96
N ASP A 77 3.62 14.56 20.03
CA ASP A 77 2.72 14.19 18.93
C ASP A 77 1.26 14.59 19.14
N TYR A 78 0.85 14.89 20.38
CA TYR A 78 -0.52 15.24 20.73
C TYR A 78 -1.54 14.22 20.19
N MET A 79 -1.20 12.93 20.27
CA MET A 79 -1.95 11.78 19.70
C MET A 79 -2.07 11.75 18.17
N ALA A 80 -1.52 12.70 17.43
CA ALA A 80 -1.70 12.77 15.98
C ALA A 80 -1.13 11.52 15.28
N GLY A 81 0.02 11.00 15.74
CA GLY A 81 0.59 9.77 15.20
C GLY A 81 -0.31 8.54 15.44
N PHE A 82 -0.91 8.39 16.63
CA PHE A 82 -1.86 7.30 16.91
C PHE A 82 -3.15 7.40 16.06
N LYS A 83 -3.62 8.61 15.80
CA LYS A 83 -4.83 8.86 15.01
C LYS A 83 -4.57 8.58 13.52
N LEU A 84 -3.40 8.97 13.03
CA LEU A 84 -2.93 8.60 11.69
C LEU A 84 -2.78 7.08 11.57
N ASN A 85 -2.16 6.43 12.55
CA ASN A 85 -2.00 4.98 12.61
C ASN A 85 -3.35 4.25 12.53
N SER A 86 -4.35 4.71 13.27
CA SER A 86 -5.70 4.14 13.24
C SER A 86 -6.35 4.27 11.86
N MET A 87 -6.23 5.44 11.21
CA MET A 87 -6.76 5.64 9.87
C MET A 87 -6.00 4.83 8.82
N ALA A 88 -4.67 4.79 8.91
CA ALA A 88 -3.83 4.00 8.02
C ALA A 88 -4.15 2.51 8.13
N SER A 89 -4.36 1.97 9.34
CA SER A 89 -4.79 0.57 9.55
C SER A 89 -6.01 0.24 8.70
N ILE A 90 -7.05 1.10 8.76
CA ILE A 90 -8.30 0.89 8.02
C ILE A 90 -8.08 1.00 6.50
N VAL A 91 -7.24 1.94 6.06
CA VAL A 91 -6.87 2.06 4.64
C VAL A 91 -6.17 0.79 4.15
N PHE A 92 -5.22 0.25 4.92
CA PHE A 92 -4.48 -0.96 4.56
C PHE A 92 -5.33 -2.24 4.64
N GLU A 93 -6.25 -2.32 5.61
CA GLU A 93 -7.25 -3.39 5.67
C GLU A 93 -8.16 -3.34 4.44
N THR A 94 -8.63 -2.14 4.08
CA THR A 94 -9.53 -1.94 2.92
C THR A 94 -8.80 -2.23 1.60
N VAL A 95 -7.56 -1.77 1.46
CA VAL A 95 -6.83 -1.85 0.18
C VAL A 95 -6.57 -3.30 -0.23
N ARG A 96 -6.46 -4.21 0.73
CA ARG A 96 -6.32 -5.66 0.47
C ARG A 96 -7.40 -6.19 -0.48
N ASP A 97 -8.58 -5.58 -0.46
CA ASP A 97 -9.77 -5.96 -1.24
C ASP A 97 -10.03 -5.05 -2.46
N VAL A 98 -9.13 -4.11 -2.74
CA VAL A 98 -9.27 -3.12 -3.80
C VAL A 98 -8.09 -3.25 -4.76
N PHE A 99 -8.36 -3.66 -5.99
CA PHE A 99 -7.28 -3.99 -6.92
C PHE A 99 -6.42 -2.78 -7.29
N TYR A 100 -5.09 -2.93 -7.31
CA TYR A 100 -4.14 -1.79 -7.39
C TYR A 100 -4.26 -0.88 -8.63
N THR A 101 -4.89 -1.35 -9.71
CA THR A 101 -5.12 -0.56 -10.93
C THR A 101 -6.46 0.18 -10.94
N THR A 102 -7.26 0.04 -9.90
CA THR A 102 -8.60 0.66 -9.80
C THR A 102 -8.52 2.08 -9.25
N PHE A 103 -9.53 2.89 -9.56
CA PHE A 103 -9.58 4.27 -9.10
C PHE A 103 -9.84 4.34 -7.58
N GLU A 104 -10.52 3.34 -7.01
CA GLU A 104 -10.72 3.21 -5.57
C GLU A 104 -9.37 3.05 -4.84
N HIS A 105 -8.44 2.30 -5.43
CA HIS A 105 -7.09 2.17 -4.88
C HIS A 105 -6.33 3.51 -4.95
N ASP A 106 -6.43 4.23 -6.06
CA ASP A 106 -5.86 5.57 -6.19
C ASP A 106 -6.43 6.52 -5.12
N ARG A 107 -7.74 6.49 -4.86
CA ARG A 107 -8.36 7.30 -3.80
C ARG A 107 -7.82 7.01 -2.41
N LEU A 108 -7.57 5.74 -2.08
CA LEU A 108 -6.99 5.35 -0.80
C LEU A 108 -5.58 5.93 -0.62
N ALA A 109 -4.75 5.89 -1.68
CA ALA A 109 -3.43 6.49 -1.66
C ALA A 109 -3.50 8.02 -1.56
N GLU A 110 -4.28 8.67 -2.42
CA GLU A 110 -4.47 10.13 -2.46
C GLU A 110 -5.05 10.68 -1.15
N PHE A 111 -5.88 9.89 -0.46
CA PHE A 111 -6.40 10.25 0.85
C PHE A 111 -5.30 10.36 1.92
N LEU A 112 -4.44 9.35 2.04
CA LEU A 112 -3.31 9.40 2.99
C LEU A 112 -2.32 10.52 2.61
N ILE A 113 -2.06 10.71 1.30
CA ILE A 113 -1.24 11.82 0.80
C ILE A 113 -1.86 13.16 1.21
N GLY A 114 -3.15 13.34 0.97
CA GLY A 114 -3.89 14.55 1.34
C GLY A 114 -3.87 14.83 2.84
N ILE A 115 -3.87 13.80 3.70
CA ILE A 115 -3.69 13.97 5.15
C ILE A 115 -2.30 14.58 5.47
N LYS A 116 -1.24 14.18 4.79
CA LYS A 116 0.10 14.78 4.98
C LYS A 116 0.12 16.22 4.47
N GLU A 117 -0.38 16.45 3.26
CA GLU A 117 -0.33 17.76 2.60
C GLU A 117 -1.16 18.84 3.32
N GLY A 118 -2.29 18.45 3.92
CA GLY A 118 -3.16 19.37 4.67
C GLY A 118 -2.77 19.55 6.14
N ALA A 119 -1.77 18.82 6.65
CA ALA A 119 -1.41 18.87 8.05
C ALA A 119 -0.78 20.22 8.44
N ALA A 120 -1.02 20.66 9.67
CA ALA A 120 -0.37 21.83 10.24
C ALA A 120 1.12 21.56 10.50
N ALA A 121 1.93 22.61 10.42
CA ALA A 121 3.36 22.54 10.72
C ALA A 121 3.64 22.37 12.23
N GLU A 122 2.76 22.91 13.08
CA GLU A 122 2.87 22.86 14.53
C GLU A 122 1.49 22.77 15.18
N TYR A 123 1.45 22.28 16.42
CA TYR A 123 0.22 22.13 17.18
C TYR A 123 -0.13 23.43 17.90
N ASP A 124 -1.37 23.90 17.73
CA ASP A 124 -1.91 25.08 18.42
C ASP A 124 -2.84 24.63 19.57
N PHE A 125 -2.61 25.14 20.78
CA PHE A 125 -3.40 24.83 21.97
C PHE A 125 -4.75 25.57 22.05
N GLU A 126 -4.85 26.74 21.42
CA GLU A 126 -6.08 27.54 21.37
C GLU A 126 -6.99 27.08 20.22
N SER A 127 -6.39 26.60 19.14
CA SER A 127 -7.09 26.04 17.99
C SER A 127 -6.43 24.72 17.57
N PRO A 128 -6.72 23.59 18.25
CA PRO A 128 -6.13 22.29 17.93
C PRO A 128 -6.20 21.96 16.44
N GLN A 129 -5.06 21.54 15.89
CA GLN A 129 -4.92 21.13 14.49
C GLN A 129 -4.11 19.84 14.42
N PHE A 130 -4.39 19.03 13.40
CA PHE A 130 -3.62 17.82 13.16
C PHE A 130 -2.22 18.16 12.64
N VAL A 131 -1.19 17.59 13.26
CA VAL A 131 0.22 17.70 12.83
C VAL A 131 0.66 16.33 12.33
N TYR A 132 1.34 16.27 11.20
CA TYR A 132 1.77 15.00 10.62
C TYR A 132 2.98 14.41 11.37
N HIS A 133 2.87 13.14 11.77
CA HIS A 133 3.97 12.36 12.34
C HIS A 133 4.12 11.05 11.57
N SER A 134 5.23 10.90 10.83
CA SER A 134 5.46 9.79 9.89
C SER A 134 5.30 8.40 10.51
N TRP A 135 5.77 8.23 11.75
CA TRP A 135 5.75 6.95 12.46
C TRP A 135 4.37 6.31 12.49
N GLY A 136 3.30 7.12 12.54
CA GLY A 136 1.93 6.60 12.57
C GLY A 136 1.60 5.79 11.33
N LEU A 137 2.05 6.25 10.16
CA LEU A 137 1.90 5.56 8.89
C LEU A 137 2.96 4.48 8.70
N GLU A 138 4.23 4.78 8.96
CA GLU A 138 5.36 3.86 8.76
C GLU A 138 5.16 2.54 9.52
N ALA A 139 4.61 2.60 10.75
CA ALA A 139 4.30 1.40 11.54
C ALA A 139 3.26 0.49 10.87
N ILE A 140 2.20 1.05 10.29
CA ILE A 140 1.17 0.26 9.58
C ILE A 140 1.72 -0.31 8.28
N VAL A 141 2.56 0.47 7.58
CA VAL A 141 3.20 0.01 6.35
C VAL A 141 4.09 -1.19 6.63
N GLU A 142 4.94 -1.11 7.65
CA GLU A 142 5.83 -2.21 8.05
C GLU A 142 5.02 -3.46 8.45
N GLU A 143 3.99 -3.31 9.28
CA GLU A 143 3.13 -4.41 9.69
C GLU A 143 2.43 -5.07 8.50
N SER A 144 1.82 -4.25 7.63
CA SER A 144 1.07 -4.73 6.46
C SER A 144 1.96 -5.36 5.41
N TRP A 145 3.15 -4.78 5.19
CA TRP A 145 4.18 -5.33 4.30
C TRP A 145 4.61 -6.71 4.80
N ASN A 146 4.97 -6.85 6.08
CA ASN A 146 5.37 -8.13 6.65
C ASN A 146 4.24 -9.18 6.65
N ALA A 147 3.01 -8.78 6.97
CA ALA A 147 1.88 -9.69 7.08
C ALA A 147 1.35 -10.18 5.73
N SER A 148 1.41 -9.32 4.70
CA SER A 148 0.85 -9.62 3.37
C SER A 148 1.88 -10.18 2.40
N ARG A 149 3.16 -10.19 2.78
CA ARG A 149 4.24 -10.55 1.88
C ARG A 149 4.10 -11.98 1.37
N VAL A 150 4.09 -12.09 0.06
CA VAL A 150 4.18 -13.36 -0.64
C VAL A 150 5.64 -13.68 -0.87
N ASP A 151 6.09 -14.77 -0.27
CA ASP A 151 7.21 -15.50 -0.83
C ASP A 151 6.82 -16.95 -1.09
N GLY A 152 7.55 -17.58 -2.00
CA GLY A 152 7.38 -18.99 -2.29
C GLY A 152 7.49 -19.91 -1.08
N LYS A 153 8.18 -19.46 -0.04
CA LYS A 153 8.42 -20.29 1.14
C LYS A 153 7.26 -20.28 2.11
N THR A 154 6.36 -19.30 2.06
CA THR A 154 5.35 -19.05 3.10
C THR A 154 3.91 -19.14 2.60
N HIS A 155 3.68 -19.25 1.30
CA HIS A 155 2.33 -19.38 0.73
C HIS A 155 1.52 -20.54 1.32
N HIS A 156 2.19 -21.64 1.72
CA HIS A 156 1.57 -22.81 2.34
C HIS A 156 1.05 -22.56 3.77
N LEU A 157 1.37 -21.41 4.37
CA LEU A 157 0.93 -21.00 5.71
C LEU A 157 -0.34 -20.12 5.66
N ALA A 158 -0.81 -19.74 4.46
CA ALA A 158 -2.02 -18.95 4.32
C ALA A 158 -3.27 -19.82 4.50
N ASP A 159 -4.19 -19.38 5.39
CA ASP A 159 -5.50 -20.03 5.59
C ASP A 159 -6.51 -19.70 4.47
N GLU A 160 -6.20 -18.71 3.63
CA GLU A 160 -7.04 -18.23 2.53
C GLU A 160 -6.66 -18.86 1.18
N SER A 161 -7.56 -18.76 0.21
CA SER A 161 -7.28 -19.23 -1.16
C SER A 161 -6.14 -18.45 -1.81
N GLU A 162 -5.38 -19.11 -2.69
CA GLU A 162 -4.28 -18.56 -3.50
C GLU A 162 -4.57 -17.19 -4.09
N GLU A 163 -5.75 -17.03 -4.70
CA GLU A 163 -6.17 -15.79 -5.33
C GLU A 163 -6.28 -14.62 -4.33
N ILE A 164 -6.86 -14.85 -3.15
CA ILE A 164 -7.09 -13.80 -2.15
C ILE A 164 -5.77 -13.26 -1.62
N TRP A 165 -4.85 -14.13 -1.20
CA TRP A 165 -3.60 -13.66 -0.61
C TRP A 165 -2.64 -13.09 -1.66
N SER A 166 -2.63 -13.64 -2.88
CA SER A 166 -1.77 -13.12 -3.97
C SER A 166 -2.23 -11.75 -4.44
N GLU A 167 -3.53 -11.52 -4.59
CA GLU A 167 -4.08 -10.21 -4.89
C GLU A 167 -3.89 -9.23 -3.73
N GLY A 168 -4.08 -9.69 -2.49
CA GLY A 168 -3.82 -8.87 -1.29
C GLY A 168 -2.39 -8.30 -1.29
N TRP A 169 -1.40 -9.12 -1.63
CA TRP A 169 -0.02 -8.67 -1.77
C TRP A 169 0.17 -7.63 -2.88
N LEU A 170 -0.41 -7.86 -4.07
CA LEU A 170 -0.34 -6.89 -5.17
C LEU A 170 -0.98 -5.55 -4.78
N ASN A 171 -2.06 -5.59 -4.02
CA ASN A 171 -2.77 -4.39 -3.60
C ASN A 171 -1.99 -3.60 -2.55
N ILE A 172 -1.40 -4.29 -1.58
CA ILE A 172 -0.58 -3.69 -0.52
C ILE A 172 0.72 -3.11 -1.10
N SER A 173 1.47 -3.89 -1.90
CA SER A 173 2.68 -3.41 -2.58
C SER A 173 2.40 -2.23 -3.51
N GLY A 174 1.27 -2.27 -4.23
CA GLY A 174 0.77 -1.16 -5.03
C GLY A 174 0.51 0.10 -4.19
N LEU A 175 -0.10 -0.04 -3.00
CA LEU A 175 -0.35 1.10 -2.11
C LEU A 175 0.97 1.69 -1.60
N ILE A 176 1.88 0.84 -1.12
CA ILE A 176 3.21 1.24 -0.66
C ILE A 176 3.94 2.04 -1.75
N SER A 177 3.90 1.57 -3.00
CA SER A 177 4.50 2.27 -4.14
C SER A 177 3.88 3.66 -4.35
N LYS A 178 2.55 3.77 -4.31
CA LYS A 178 1.86 5.06 -4.50
C LYS A 178 2.14 6.02 -3.35
N LEU A 179 2.19 5.54 -2.11
CA LEU A 179 2.54 6.35 -0.94
C LEU A 179 4.00 6.80 -0.99
N TYR A 180 4.92 5.93 -1.40
CA TYR A 180 6.32 6.30 -1.58
C TYR A 180 6.49 7.34 -2.67
N ARG A 181 5.86 7.16 -3.85
CA ARG A 181 5.81 8.19 -4.90
C ARG A 181 5.21 9.51 -4.38
N GLY A 182 4.18 9.44 -3.55
CA GLY A 182 3.56 10.60 -2.89
C GLY A 182 4.42 11.24 -1.80
N GLY A 183 5.64 10.75 -1.55
CA GLY A 183 6.56 11.28 -0.58
C GLY A 183 6.15 11.00 0.87
N LEU A 184 5.41 9.93 1.16
CA LEU A 184 4.99 9.61 2.54
C LEU A 184 5.98 8.71 3.28
N LEU A 185 6.87 8.04 2.54
CA LEU A 185 7.77 6.99 3.01
C LEU A 185 9.23 7.38 2.77
N ASP A 186 9.60 8.62 3.07
CA ASP A 186 10.92 9.19 2.76
C ASP A 186 12.06 8.46 3.51
N THR A 187 11.78 7.81 4.64
CA THR A 187 12.76 7.07 5.45
C THR A 187 13.01 5.67 4.89
N ASP A 188 11.94 4.88 4.71
CA ASP A 188 12.02 3.44 4.50
C ASP A 188 11.48 2.99 3.12
N GLY A 189 10.93 3.90 2.31
CA GLY A 189 10.35 3.58 1.00
C GLY A 189 11.35 2.91 0.06
N ALA A 190 12.56 3.47 -0.06
CA ALA A 190 13.64 2.88 -0.85
C ALA A 190 14.10 1.52 -0.30
N LEU A 191 14.08 1.33 1.03
CA LEU A 191 14.43 0.06 1.67
C LEU A 191 13.42 -1.04 1.31
N TRP A 192 12.12 -0.78 1.40
CA TRP A 192 11.10 -1.77 1.06
C TRP A 192 11.11 -2.12 -0.43
N VAL A 193 11.17 -1.12 -1.31
CA VAL A 193 11.27 -1.34 -2.77
C VAL A 193 12.48 -2.18 -3.13
N SER A 194 13.66 -1.83 -2.61
CA SER A 194 14.88 -2.58 -2.89
C SER A 194 14.84 -4.00 -2.31
N THR A 195 14.25 -4.19 -1.14
CA THR A 195 14.08 -5.51 -0.52
C THR A 195 13.18 -6.39 -1.37
N ASP A 196 12.06 -5.89 -1.87
CA ASP A 196 11.15 -6.70 -2.71
C ASP A 196 11.75 -7.02 -4.08
N LEU A 197 12.48 -6.08 -4.69
CA LEU A 197 13.26 -6.34 -5.91
C LEU A 197 14.30 -7.44 -5.72
N GLN A 198 15.07 -7.38 -4.63
CA GLN A 198 16.07 -8.42 -4.31
C GLN A 198 15.40 -9.79 -4.15
N ASN A 199 14.35 -9.88 -3.36
CA ASN A 199 13.69 -11.15 -3.07
C ASN A 199 12.97 -11.73 -4.30
N ALA A 200 12.38 -10.87 -5.13
CA ALA A 200 11.70 -11.29 -6.35
C ALA A 200 12.69 -11.67 -7.47
N LEU A 201 13.74 -10.88 -7.69
CA LEU A 201 14.56 -10.99 -8.92
C LEU A 201 15.91 -11.67 -8.71
N GLU A 202 16.44 -11.73 -7.48
CA GLU A 202 17.76 -12.35 -7.21
C GLU A 202 17.65 -13.75 -6.62
N THR A 203 16.60 -14.01 -5.84
CA THR A 203 16.41 -15.32 -5.23
C THR A 203 15.97 -16.33 -6.28
N LYS A 204 16.85 -17.30 -6.58
CA LYS A 204 16.64 -18.38 -7.56
C LYS A 204 15.76 -19.53 -7.06
N GLU A 205 15.16 -19.42 -5.88
CA GLU A 205 14.64 -20.60 -5.19
C GLU A 205 13.35 -21.14 -5.81
N ASP A 206 13.49 -22.36 -6.35
CA ASP A 206 12.57 -23.49 -6.42
C ASP A 206 11.15 -23.34 -6.98
N GLU A 207 10.71 -22.15 -7.38
CA GLU A 207 9.35 -21.93 -7.87
C GLU A 207 9.28 -21.42 -9.30
N ASN A 208 8.47 -22.14 -10.09
CA ASN A 208 8.29 -21.87 -11.50
C ASN A 208 7.36 -20.67 -11.72
N VAL A 209 7.92 -19.52 -12.06
CA VAL A 209 7.18 -18.28 -12.39
C VAL A 209 6.18 -18.48 -13.54
N SER A 210 6.34 -19.51 -14.39
CA SER A 210 5.40 -19.78 -15.48
C SER A 210 4.05 -20.33 -15.02
N SER A 211 3.95 -20.85 -13.80
CA SER A 211 2.73 -21.53 -13.34
C SER A 211 2.34 -21.24 -11.88
N ASP A 212 3.28 -20.83 -11.05
CA ASP A 212 3.03 -20.57 -9.64
C ASP A 212 2.48 -19.15 -9.42
N ALA A 213 1.25 -19.04 -8.89
CA ALA A 213 0.59 -17.75 -8.74
C ALA A 213 1.25 -16.87 -7.67
N GLY A 214 1.78 -17.48 -6.61
CA GLY A 214 2.52 -16.78 -5.57
C GLY A 214 3.76 -16.12 -6.14
N ARG A 215 4.55 -16.91 -6.86
CA ARG A 215 5.75 -16.41 -7.54
C ARG A 215 5.41 -15.35 -8.58
N GLN A 216 4.33 -15.51 -9.34
CA GLN A 216 3.85 -14.47 -10.27
C GLN A 216 3.49 -13.18 -9.54
N ALA A 217 2.77 -13.25 -8.42
CA ALA A 217 2.41 -12.08 -7.62
C ALA A 217 3.62 -11.40 -6.97
N GLN A 218 4.57 -12.19 -6.45
CA GLN A 218 5.82 -11.67 -5.88
C GLN A 218 6.63 -10.88 -6.92
N VAL A 219 6.80 -11.45 -8.12
CA VAL A 219 7.53 -10.80 -9.21
C VAL A 219 6.78 -9.58 -9.73
N LEU A 220 5.47 -9.67 -9.90
CA LEU A 220 4.66 -8.55 -10.35
C LEU A 220 4.65 -7.38 -9.35
N ALA A 221 4.61 -7.64 -8.04
CA ALA A 221 4.73 -6.58 -7.03
C ALA A 221 6.05 -5.81 -7.17
N ALA A 222 7.17 -6.52 -7.34
CA ALA A 222 8.48 -5.93 -7.56
C ALA A 222 8.55 -5.09 -8.85
N ILE A 223 7.95 -5.59 -9.94
CA ILE A 223 7.81 -4.83 -11.20
C ILE A 223 6.96 -3.57 -10.99
N ASN A 224 5.83 -3.69 -10.27
CA ASN A 224 4.94 -2.57 -10.01
C ASN A 224 5.59 -1.48 -9.16
N HIS A 225 6.52 -1.80 -8.26
CA HIS A 225 7.31 -0.78 -7.57
C HIS A 225 8.06 0.13 -8.56
N ILE A 226 8.66 -0.46 -9.60
CA ILE A 226 9.35 0.30 -10.65
C ILE A 226 8.36 1.08 -11.50
N LEU A 227 7.29 0.44 -11.98
CA LEU A 227 6.29 1.11 -12.83
C LEU A 227 5.54 2.24 -12.13
N ILE A 228 5.39 2.18 -10.80
CA ILE A 228 4.64 3.18 -10.02
C ILE A 228 5.58 4.23 -9.43
N ALA A 229 6.72 3.84 -8.87
CA ALA A 229 7.58 4.69 -8.06
C ALA A 229 9.06 4.74 -8.53
N GLY A 230 9.35 4.20 -9.73
CA GLY A 230 10.71 4.06 -10.26
C GLY A 230 11.49 5.37 -10.34
N GLU A 231 10.86 6.46 -10.77
CA GLU A 231 11.50 7.79 -10.84
C GLU A 231 11.98 8.27 -9.46
N VAL A 232 11.12 8.18 -8.45
CA VAL A 232 11.44 8.61 -7.07
C VAL A 232 12.51 7.68 -6.48
N PHE A 233 12.38 6.38 -6.70
CA PHE A 233 13.38 5.40 -6.28
C PHE A 233 14.75 5.67 -6.91
N ALA A 234 14.81 5.92 -8.21
CA ALA A 234 16.06 6.25 -8.92
C ALA A 234 16.74 7.49 -8.34
N LYS A 235 15.94 8.52 -8.05
CA LYS A 235 16.42 9.77 -7.47
C LYS A 235 17.00 9.56 -6.06
N ASP A 236 16.30 8.81 -5.21
CA ASP A 236 16.75 8.56 -3.84
C ASP A 236 18.00 7.69 -3.81
N VAL A 237 18.07 6.68 -4.68
CA VAL A 237 19.26 5.84 -4.82
C VAL A 237 20.49 6.66 -5.25
N LYS A 238 20.31 7.59 -6.19
CA LYS A 238 21.37 8.51 -6.64
C LYS A 238 21.78 9.53 -5.56
N ALA A 239 20.87 9.89 -4.66
CA ALA A 239 21.09 10.90 -3.62
C ALA A 239 21.73 10.35 -2.35
N ALA A 240 21.52 9.07 -2.00
CA ALA A 240 22.08 8.50 -0.79
C ALA A 240 23.61 8.33 -0.87
N SER A 241 24.25 8.27 0.29
CA SER A 241 25.71 8.19 0.35
C SER A 241 26.22 6.86 -0.21
N VAL A 242 27.48 6.85 -0.67
CA VAL A 242 28.12 5.65 -1.25
C VAL A 242 28.16 4.47 -0.26
N GLU A 243 28.16 4.73 1.05
CA GLU A 243 28.13 3.68 2.09
C GLU A 243 26.71 3.12 2.32
N GLU A 244 25.67 3.93 2.16
CA GLU A 244 24.26 3.52 2.35
C GLU A 244 23.74 2.72 1.14
N ASN A 245 24.23 3.01 -0.07
CA ASN A 245 23.76 2.42 -1.33
C ASN A 245 24.82 1.61 -2.10
N ALA A 246 25.88 1.13 -1.45
CA ALA A 246 26.96 0.40 -2.11
C ALA A 246 26.46 -0.77 -3.00
N ASP A 247 25.33 -1.39 -2.60
CA ASP A 247 24.69 -2.51 -3.28
C ASP A 247 23.69 -2.11 -4.38
N LEU A 248 23.28 -0.84 -4.46
CA LEU A 248 22.30 -0.29 -5.44
C LEU A 248 23.01 0.47 -6.57
N ASN A 249 24.00 -0.17 -7.18
CA ASN A 249 24.81 0.40 -8.26
C ASN A 249 24.28 0.03 -9.66
N ALA A 250 24.90 0.58 -10.71
CA ALA A 250 24.49 0.33 -12.10
C ALA A 250 24.49 -1.16 -12.51
N GLU A 251 25.38 -1.99 -11.93
CA GLU A 251 25.39 -3.44 -12.19
C GLU A 251 24.16 -4.12 -11.60
N LYS A 252 23.74 -3.71 -10.39
CA LYS A 252 22.52 -4.20 -9.74
C LYS A 252 21.27 -3.84 -10.52
N TRP A 253 21.16 -2.58 -10.95
CA TRP A 253 20.04 -2.13 -11.78
C TRP A 253 19.97 -2.93 -13.07
N LYS A 254 21.10 -3.06 -13.79
CA LYS A 254 21.14 -3.85 -15.02
C LYS A 254 20.74 -5.31 -14.78
N PHE A 255 21.19 -5.89 -13.68
CA PHE A 255 20.80 -7.24 -13.29
C PHE A 255 19.28 -7.36 -13.12
N TRP A 256 18.62 -6.42 -12.46
CA TRP A 256 17.17 -6.44 -12.30
C TRP A 256 16.43 -6.28 -13.64
N ALA A 257 16.87 -5.38 -14.52
CA ALA A 257 16.31 -5.26 -15.87
C ALA A 257 16.42 -6.59 -16.63
N ASP A 258 17.61 -7.20 -16.65
CA ASP A 258 17.84 -8.48 -17.31
C ASP A 258 16.92 -9.59 -16.73
N ARG A 259 16.61 -9.56 -15.43
CA ARG A 259 15.69 -10.50 -14.78
C ARG A 259 14.24 -10.28 -15.17
N MET A 260 13.78 -9.03 -15.27
CA MET A 260 12.42 -8.73 -15.74
C MET A 260 12.24 -9.21 -17.19
N LYS A 261 13.25 -9.01 -18.03
CA LYS A 261 13.26 -9.58 -19.38
C LYS A 261 13.19 -11.11 -19.39
N GLU A 262 13.97 -11.77 -18.54
CA GLU A 262 13.94 -13.24 -18.40
C GLU A 262 12.54 -13.74 -17.99
N VAL A 263 11.85 -13.01 -17.10
CA VAL A 263 10.46 -13.30 -16.71
C VAL A 263 9.53 -13.19 -17.92
N ALA A 264 9.59 -12.09 -18.68
CA ALA A 264 8.78 -11.88 -19.88
C ALA A 264 9.00 -12.98 -20.94
N ASP A 265 10.25 -13.41 -21.13
CA ASP A 265 10.60 -14.49 -22.07
C ASP A 265 10.13 -15.88 -21.58
N THR A 266 9.96 -16.06 -20.27
CA THR A 266 9.62 -17.35 -19.64
C THR A 266 8.12 -17.61 -19.58
N VAL A 267 7.32 -16.58 -19.31
CA VAL A 267 5.87 -16.70 -19.15
C VAL A 267 5.15 -16.52 -20.49
N ASP A 268 3.97 -17.12 -20.64
CA ASP A 268 3.14 -16.92 -21.82
C ASP A 268 2.05 -15.84 -21.60
N GLU A 269 1.28 -15.53 -22.64
CA GLU A 269 0.20 -14.53 -22.60
C GLU A 269 -0.94 -14.88 -21.61
N SER A 270 -0.98 -16.12 -21.10
CA SER A 270 -1.97 -16.56 -20.11
C SER A 270 -1.52 -16.37 -18.67
N ALA A 271 -0.29 -15.90 -18.45
CA ALA A 271 0.20 -15.55 -17.12
C ALA A 271 -0.72 -14.53 -16.43
N ARG A 272 -0.91 -14.70 -15.12
CA ARG A 272 -1.87 -13.90 -14.36
C ARG A 272 -1.51 -12.42 -14.40
N TRP A 273 -2.53 -11.57 -14.34
CA TRP A 273 -2.42 -10.10 -14.24
C TRP A 273 -1.52 -9.44 -15.31
N ASN A 274 -1.48 -10.03 -16.52
CA ASN A 274 -0.65 -9.58 -17.64
C ASN A 274 0.84 -9.51 -17.29
N LEU A 275 1.34 -10.44 -16.46
CA LEU A 275 2.73 -10.43 -15.98
C LEU A 275 3.75 -10.29 -17.11
N LYS A 276 3.52 -10.90 -18.27
CA LYS A 276 4.41 -10.79 -19.42
C LYS A 276 4.62 -9.34 -19.87
N GLU A 277 3.53 -8.67 -20.23
CA GLU A 277 3.52 -7.28 -20.70
C GLU A 277 4.10 -6.35 -19.62
N ARG A 278 3.72 -6.56 -18.35
CA ARG A 278 4.26 -5.78 -17.23
C ARG A 278 5.76 -5.96 -17.03
N ALA A 279 6.27 -7.16 -17.23
CA ALA A 279 7.71 -7.43 -17.12
C ALA A 279 8.50 -6.80 -18.28
N GLU A 280 7.92 -6.74 -19.48
CA GLU A 280 8.50 -6.00 -20.61
C GLU A 280 8.53 -4.49 -20.31
N GLU A 281 7.42 -3.91 -19.86
CA GLU A 281 7.33 -2.51 -19.44
C GLU A 281 8.34 -2.18 -18.33
N GLY A 282 8.42 -3.04 -17.30
CA GLY A 282 9.32 -2.85 -16.17
C GLY A 282 10.79 -2.92 -16.56
N HIS A 283 11.16 -3.80 -17.50
CA HIS A 283 12.50 -3.83 -18.08
C HIS A 283 12.82 -2.51 -18.79
N ASP A 284 11.92 -2.04 -19.65
CA ASP A 284 12.15 -0.82 -20.45
C ASP A 284 12.30 0.41 -19.55
N GLU A 285 11.41 0.55 -18.56
CA GLU A 285 11.45 1.61 -17.54
C GLU A 285 12.78 1.60 -16.76
N LEU A 286 13.20 0.42 -16.27
CA LEU A 286 14.41 0.33 -15.47
C LEU A 286 15.67 0.61 -16.30
N VAL A 287 15.67 0.27 -17.60
CA VAL A 287 16.74 0.64 -18.54
C VAL A 287 16.76 2.14 -18.79
N GLU A 288 15.60 2.79 -18.95
CA GLU A 288 15.50 4.24 -19.14
C GLU A 288 16.06 4.99 -17.93
N LEU A 289 15.61 4.65 -16.72
CA LEU A 289 16.07 5.24 -15.46
C LEU A 289 17.58 5.08 -15.21
N LEU A 290 18.19 4.04 -15.80
CA LEU A 290 19.64 3.75 -15.75
C LEU A 290 20.47 4.70 -16.65
N LEU A 291 19.85 5.22 -17.71
CA LEU A 291 20.49 6.09 -18.71
C LEU A 291 20.40 7.58 -18.35
N GLU A 292 19.47 7.96 -17.49
CA GLU A 292 19.33 9.30 -16.90
C GLU A 292 20.33 9.56 -15.76
#